data_AF-A0AAU4Y2L8-F1
#
_entry.id   AF-A0AAU4Y2L8-F1
#
_cell.length_a   1.000
_cell.length_b   1.000
_cell.length_c   1.000
_cell.angle_alpha   90.00
_cell.angle_beta   90.00
_cell.angle_gamma   90.00
#
_symmetry.space_group_name_H-M   'P 1'
#
loop_
_entity.id
_entity.type
_entity.pdbx_description
1 polymer ?
#
loop_
_entity_poly.entity_id
_entity_poly.type
_entity_poly.pdbx_seq_one_letter_code
_entity_poly.pdbx_strand_id
1 'polypeptide(L)'
;MGDPADCADFMSAAEGSAVLDGERVDAETVRGEAITAQGVDGNAVTGTDERFSTTGCGLWVQLAPLRPGKHTLIIRGRSADFAIGVDYSLTVGTA
;
A
#
# COMPACT_ATOMS: atom_id res chain seq x y z
N MET A 1 -2.57 16.11 6.76
CA MET A 1 -3.48 15.03 6.32
C MET A 1 -3.78 15.28 4.86
N GLY A 2 -3.84 14.24 4.03
CA GLY A 2 -3.83 14.38 2.57
C GLY A 2 -5.12 15.01 2.05
N ASP A 3 -4.99 16.06 1.25
CA ASP A 3 -6.11 16.65 0.50
C ASP A 3 -6.48 15.72 -0.69
N PRO A 4 -7.78 15.61 -1.05
CA PRO A 4 -8.17 14.81 -2.20
C PRO A 4 -7.53 15.23 -3.53
N ALA A 5 -7.28 16.53 -3.75
CA ALA A 5 -6.66 16.99 -4.99
C ALA A 5 -5.19 16.55 -5.07
N ASP A 6 -4.44 16.69 -3.97
CA ASP A 6 -3.05 16.22 -3.88
C ASP A 6 -2.96 14.72 -4.21
N CYS A 7 -3.91 13.93 -3.72
CA CYS A 7 -3.98 12.50 -4.00
C CYS A 7 -4.27 12.20 -5.47
N ALA A 8 -5.23 12.89 -6.08
CA ALA A 8 -5.56 12.71 -7.49
C ALA A 8 -4.39 13.09 -8.40
N ASP A 9 -3.70 14.19 -8.10
CA ASP A 9 -2.55 14.67 -8.85
C ASP A 9 -1.37 13.69 -8.74
N PHE A 10 -1.05 13.24 -7.53
CA PHE A 10 -0.03 12.22 -7.32
C PHE A 10 -0.33 10.92 -8.08
N MET A 11 -1.59 10.49 -8.10
CA MET A 11 -2.00 9.26 -8.76
C MET A 11 -2.11 9.38 -10.29
N SER A 12 -2.11 10.59 -10.86
CA SER A 12 -2.24 10.81 -12.30
C SER A 12 -1.08 10.23 -13.12
N ALA A 13 0.12 10.20 -12.53
CA ALA A 13 1.34 9.67 -13.13
C ALA A 13 1.86 8.41 -12.41
N ALA A 14 1.08 7.86 -11.47
CA ALA A 14 1.50 6.71 -10.68
C ALA A 14 1.51 5.43 -11.52
N GLU A 15 2.61 4.71 -11.44
CA GLU A 15 2.78 3.41 -12.07
C GLU A 15 3.38 2.43 -11.07
N GLY A 16 2.96 1.17 -11.15
CA GLY A 16 3.44 0.14 -10.26
C GLY A 16 3.10 -1.26 -10.72
N SER A 17 3.76 -2.23 -10.10
CA SER A 17 3.57 -3.65 -10.37
C SER A 17 3.83 -4.47 -9.13
N ALA A 18 3.04 -5.52 -8.94
CA ALA A 18 3.35 -6.60 -8.02
C ALA A 18 3.50 -7.92 -8.78
N VAL A 19 4.50 -8.71 -8.38
CA VAL A 19 4.75 -10.05 -8.91
C VAL A 19 4.91 -11.01 -7.74
N LEU A 20 4.01 -11.99 -7.64
CA LEU A 20 4.02 -13.05 -6.64
C LEU A 20 4.46 -14.35 -7.32
N ASP A 21 5.56 -14.94 -6.88
CA ASP A 21 6.12 -16.20 -7.41
C ASP A 21 6.30 -16.21 -8.94
N GLY A 22 6.57 -15.05 -9.52
CA GLY A 22 6.72 -14.86 -10.97
C GLY A 22 5.42 -14.51 -11.71
N GLU A 23 4.26 -14.54 -11.04
CA GLU A 23 2.96 -14.18 -11.61
C GLU A 23 2.58 -12.74 -11.25
N ARG A 24 2.11 -11.98 -12.24
CA ARG A 24 1.64 -10.60 -12.02
C ARG A 24 0.35 -10.61 -11.22
N VAL A 25 0.27 -9.72 -10.25
CA VAL A 25 -0.98 -9.41 -9.54
C VAL A 25 -1.46 -8.03 -9.95
N ASP A 26 -2.71 -7.95 -10.38
CA ASP A 26 -3.31 -6.69 -10.80
C ASP A 26 -3.48 -5.76 -9.59
N ALA A 27 -3.20 -4.48 -9.83
CA ALA A 27 -3.37 -3.43 -8.85
C ALA A 27 -4.66 -2.66 -9.13
N GLU A 28 -5.40 -2.38 -8.06
CA GLU A 28 -6.46 -1.39 -8.06
C GLU A 28 -5.86 0.01 -7.92
N THR A 29 -6.36 0.96 -8.71
CA THR A 29 -5.95 2.36 -8.61
C THR A 29 -6.97 3.13 -7.77
N VAL A 30 -6.57 3.52 -6.57
CA VAL A 30 -7.36 4.39 -5.68
C VAL A 30 -6.84 5.81 -5.82
N ARG A 31 -7.62 6.69 -6.45
CA ARG A 31 -7.21 8.09 -6.72
C ARG A 31 -7.34 9.02 -5.52
N GLY A 32 -8.13 8.65 -4.53
CA GLY A 32 -8.39 9.47 -3.35
C GLY A 32 -9.70 9.05 -2.71
N GLU A 33 -9.60 8.34 -1.60
CA GLU A 33 -10.74 7.90 -0.80
C GLU A 33 -10.65 8.46 0.61
N ALA A 34 -11.77 8.93 1.14
CA ALA A 34 -11.86 9.36 2.52
C ALA A 34 -11.79 8.12 3.44
N ILE A 35 -10.79 8.12 4.32
CA ILE A 35 -10.59 7.08 5.32
C ILE A 35 -10.63 7.69 6.72
N THR A 36 -11.08 6.89 7.68
CA THR A 36 -11.00 7.25 9.10
C THR A 36 -9.95 6.38 9.78
N ALA A 37 -8.97 7.03 10.40
CA ALA A 37 -7.92 6.36 11.16
C ALA A 37 -8.10 6.62 12.66
N GLN A 38 -7.69 5.65 13.46
CA GLN A 38 -7.70 5.70 14.90
C GLN A 38 -6.26 5.52 15.37
N GLY A 39 -5.68 6.56 15.99
CA GLY A 39 -4.40 6.44 16.67
C GLY A 39 -4.49 5.45 17.84
N VAL A 40 -3.38 4.82 18.18
CA VAL A 40 -3.23 4.09 19.45
C VAL A 40 -2.35 4.92 20.39
N ASP A 41 -2.42 4.65 21.69
CA ASP A 41 -1.57 5.35 22.67
C ASP A 41 -0.08 5.27 22.29
N GLY A 42 0.61 6.40 22.38
CA GLY A 42 2.01 6.53 21.95
C GLY A 42 2.25 6.41 20.43
N ASN A 43 1.25 6.68 19.58
CA ASN A 43 1.43 6.66 18.12
C ASN A 43 2.64 7.51 17.68
N ALA A 44 3.64 6.88 17.04
CA ALA A 44 4.88 7.55 16.67
C ALA A 44 4.75 8.58 15.53
N VAL A 45 3.61 8.60 14.83
CA VAL A 45 3.33 9.50 13.69
C VAL A 45 2.59 10.75 14.17
N THR A 46 1.50 10.58 14.92
CA THR A 46 0.64 11.70 15.38
C THR A 46 0.93 12.14 16.81
N GLY A 47 1.56 11.28 17.61
CA GLY A 47 1.74 11.51 19.05
C GLY A 47 0.45 11.36 19.87
N THR A 48 -0.67 10.96 19.26
CA THR A 48 -1.98 10.91 19.92
C THR A 48 -2.76 9.64 19.55
N ASP A 49 -3.69 9.26 20.41
CA ASP A 49 -4.71 8.23 20.19
C ASP A 49 -6.01 8.82 19.61
N GLU A 50 -5.93 9.97 18.93
CA GLU A 50 -7.12 10.62 18.40
C GLU A 50 -7.64 9.91 17.14
N ARG A 51 -8.96 9.96 16.95
CA ARG A 51 -9.61 9.58 15.70
C ARG A 51 -9.62 10.75 14.73
N PHE A 52 -9.18 10.52 13.50
CA PHE A 52 -9.14 11.57 12.47
C PHE A 52 -9.55 11.05 11.09
N SER A 53 -9.97 11.96 10.22
CA SER A 53 -10.25 11.65 8.81
C SER A 53 -9.11 12.15 7.93
N THR A 54 -8.75 11.36 6.93
CA THR A 54 -7.72 11.72 5.93
C THR A 54 -8.09 11.12 4.58
N THR A 55 -7.42 11.54 3.52
CA THR A 55 -7.53 10.88 2.21
C THR A 55 -6.42 9.85 2.05
N GLY A 56 -6.77 8.64 1.59
CA GLY A 56 -5.84 7.62 1.12
C GLY A 56 -5.89 7.50 -0.40
N CYS A 57 -4.73 7.39 -1.03
CA CYS A 57 -4.60 7.08 -2.45
C CYS A 57 -3.41 6.14 -2.66
N GLY A 58 -3.43 5.38 -3.75
CA GLY A 58 -2.36 4.44 -4.04
C GLY A 58 -2.73 3.38 -5.07
N LEU A 59 -1.73 2.57 -5.41
CA LEU A 59 -1.90 1.32 -6.13
C LEU A 59 -2.01 0.19 -5.09
N TRP A 60 -3.16 -0.47 -5.05
CA TRP A 60 -3.49 -1.48 -4.05
C TRP A 60 -3.46 -2.86 -4.69
N VAL A 61 -2.72 -3.78 -4.08
CA VAL A 61 -2.63 -5.17 -4.52
C VAL A 61 -3.17 -6.05 -3.42
N GLN A 62 -4.18 -6.85 -3.74
CA GLN A 62 -4.74 -7.82 -2.82
C GLN A 62 -4.34 -9.23 -3.23
N LEU A 63 -3.66 -9.93 -2.31
CA LEU A 63 -3.29 -11.33 -2.49
C LEU A 63 -4.35 -12.23 -1.88
N ALA A 64 -4.69 -13.31 -2.58
CA ALA A 64 -5.41 -14.42 -1.96
C ALA A 64 -4.54 -15.05 -0.84
N PRO A 65 -5.14 -15.75 0.14
CA PRO A 65 -4.38 -16.50 1.14
C PRO A 65 -3.35 -17.41 0.48
N LEU A 66 -2.08 -17.20 0.83
CA LEU A 66 -0.98 -18.00 0.31
C LEU A 66 -0.99 -19.39 0.94
N ARG A 67 -0.57 -20.39 0.16
CA ARG A 67 -0.39 -21.75 0.68
C ARG A 67 0.79 -21.79 1.67
N PRO A 68 0.87 -22.76 2.59
CA PRO A 68 2.06 -22.95 3.40
C PRO A 68 3.30 -23.16 2.52
N GLY A 69 4.41 -22.50 2.87
CA GLY A 69 5.65 -22.55 2.08
C GLY A 69 6.38 -21.22 1.98
N LYS A 70 7.39 -21.18 1.11
CA LYS A 70 8.16 -19.98 0.79
C LYS A 70 7.60 -19.33 -0.47
N HIS A 71 7.47 -18.01 -0.44
CA HIS A 71 7.01 -17.20 -1.57
C HIS A 71 7.91 -15.99 -1.78
N THR A 72 7.93 -15.46 -2.99
CA THR A 72 8.60 -14.21 -3.32
C THR A 72 7.58 -13.20 -3.82
N LEU A 73 7.56 -12.01 -3.20
CA LEU A 73 6.73 -10.89 -3.63
C LEU A 73 7.62 -9.71 -3.97
N ILE A 74 7.56 -9.30 -5.23
CA ILE A 74 8.32 -8.17 -5.78
C ILE A 74 7.34 -7.04 -6.03
N ILE A 75 7.59 -5.88 -5.42
CA ILE A 75 6.77 -4.67 -5.59
C ILE A 75 7.66 -3.57 -6.16
N ARG A 76 7.19 -2.90 -7.20
CA ARG A 76 7.81 -1.70 -7.78
C ARG A 76 6.73 -0.62 -7.92
N GLY A 77 7.08 0.61 -7.58
CA GLY A 77 6.17 1.75 -7.71
C GLY A 77 6.94 3.04 -7.96
N ARG A 78 6.33 3.95 -8.71
CA ARG A 78 6.84 5.31 -8.91
C ARG A 78 5.71 6.30 -9.16
N SER A 79 5.93 7.54 -8.77
CA SER A 79 5.16 8.69 -9.22
C SER A 79 5.99 9.96 -9.02
N ALA A 80 5.98 10.87 -9.99
CA ALA A 80 6.85 12.05 -10.01
C ALA A 80 8.34 11.67 -9.75
N ASP A 81 8.95 12.27 -8.74
CA ASP A 81 10.32 12.02 -8.28
C ASP A 81 10.43 10.91 -7.22
N PHE A 82 9.30 10.36 -6.79
CA PHE A 82 9.25 9.26 -5.83
C PHE A 82 9.29 7.91 -6.52
N ALA A 83 10.18 7.02 -6.05
CA ALA A 83 10.26 5.65 -6.48
C ALA A 83 10.50 4.72 -5.30
N ILE A 84 9.88 3.55 -5.33
CA ILE A 84 10.01 2.49 -4.33
C ILE A 84 10.17 1.13 -4.99
N GLY A 85 11.01 0.30 -4.40
CA GLY A 85 11.16 -1.10 -4.77
C GLY A 85 11.42 -1.94 -3.53
N VAL A 86 10.68 -3.04 -3.40
CA VAL A 86 10.86 -3.99 -2.30
C VAL A 86 10.76 -5.41 -2.83
N ASP A 87 11.64 -6.28 -2.35
CA ASP A 87 11.62 -7.72 -2.60
C ASP A 87 11.42 -8.43 -1.27
N TYR A 88 10.26 -9.04 -1.09
CA TYR A 88 9.92 -9.79 0.10
C TYR A 88 10.17 -11.29 -0.11
N SER A 89 10.80 -11.91 0.87
CA SER A 89 10.79 -13.36 1.06
C SER A 89 9.78 -13.69 2.15
N LEU A 90 8.64 -14.25 1.75
CA LEU A 90 7.54 -14.59 2.66
C LEU A 90 7.65 -16.07 3.05
N THR A 91 7.40 -16.38 4.32
CA THR A 91 7.26 -17.76 4.80
C THR A 91 5.91 -17.91 5.48
N VAL A 92 5.08 -18.79 4.94
CA VAL A 92 3.74 -19.08 5.45
C VAL A 92 3.81 -20.42 6.17
N GLY A 93 3.54 -20.39 7.48
CA GLY A 93 3.49 -21.59 8.29
C GLY A 93 2.28 -22.47 7.97
N THR A 94 2.31 -23.70 8.46
CA THR A 94 1.09 -24.51 8.55
C THR A 94 0.30 -24.07 9.77
N ALA A 95 -1.03 -24.06 9.66
CA ALA A 95 -1.93 -23.88 10.80
C ALA A 95 -1.84 -25.07 11.77
#